data_AF-A0A523VDK0-F1
#
_entry.id   AF-A0A523VDK0-F1
#
_cell.length_a   1.000
_cell.length_b   1.000
_cell.length_c   1.000
_cell.angle_alpha   90.00
_cell.angle_beta   90.00
_cell.angle_gamma   90.00
#
_symmetry.space_group_name_H-M   'P 1'
#
loop_
_entity.id
_entity.type
_entity.pdbx_description
1 polymer ?
#
loop_
_entity_poly.entity_id
_entity_poly.type
_entity_poly.pdbx_seq_one_letter_code
_entity_poly.pdbx_strand_id
1 'polypeptide(L)'
;MAENAILVAVKKSSENKIHFKDSIKELKLLAKTAKARVKEILTQERHSPSPSTYIGKGKVEELKTLAEKYEADLIIFNDQLSP
;
A
#
# COMPACT_ATOMS: atom_id res chain seq x y z
N MET A 1 17.76 -3.07 -12.99
CA MET A 1 16.51 -2.43 -13.45
C MET A 1 15.76 -1.93 -12.21
N ALA A 2 14.84 -0.97 -12.34
CA ALA A 2 14.04 -0.48 -11.22
C ALA A 2 12.79 -1.36 -11.09
N GLU A 3 12.52 -1.86 -9.88
CA GLU A 3 11.35 -2.71 -9.59
C GLU A 3 10.06 -1.88 -9.60
N ASN A 4 9.02 -2.35 -10.28
CA ASN A 4 7.70 -1.74 -10.24
C ASN A 4 7.03 -2.05 -8.90
N ALA A 5 6.50 -1.03 -8.25
CA ALA A 5 5.91 -1.16 -6.92
C ALA A 5 4.48 -0.62 -6.84
N ILE A 6 3.66 -1.25 -6.01
CA ILE A 6 2.37 -0.73 -5.56
C ILE A 6 2.47 -0.47 -4.06
N LEU A 7 2.05 0.72 -3.63
CA LEU A 7 1.92 1.03 -2.21
C LEU A 7 0.52 0.65 -1.74
N VAL A 8 0.41 0.06 -0.56
CA VAL A 8 -0.86 -0.30 0.07
C VAL A 8 -0.95 0.39 1.42
N ALA A 9 -2.04 1.12 1.65
CA ALA A 9 -2.24 1.82 2.90
C ALA A 9 -3.67 1.72 3.45
N VAL A 10 -3.78 1.39 4.74
CA VAL A 10 -5.07 1.41 5.46
C VAL A 10 -5.07 2.59 6.42
N LYS A 11 -6.01 3.51 6.20
CA LYS A 11 -6.32 4.57 7.16
C LYS A 11 -7.23 3.99 8.23
N LYS A 12 -6.77 4.02 9.48
CA LYS A 12 -7.61 3.65 10.64
C LYS A 12 -8.64 4.77 10.86
N SER A 13 -9.89 4.45 11.22
CA SER A 13 -10.93 5.49 11.38
C SER A 13 -10.59 6.57 12.41
N SER A 14 -9.78 6.23 13.42
CA SER A 14 -9.26 7.16 14.43
C SER A 14 -8.08 8.01 13.94
N GLU A 15 -7.49 7.69 12.78
CA GLU A 15 -6.31 8.35 12.25
C GLU A 15 -6.67 9.64 11.51
N ASN A 16 -5.88 10.68 11.76
CA ASN A 16 -6.05 11.95 11.07
C ASN A 16 -5.68 11.84 9.57
N LYS A 17 -6.54 12.37 8.70
CA LYS A 17 -6.38 12.30 7.23
C LYS A 17 -5.13 12.98 6.70
N ILE A 18 -4.64 14.05 7.34
CA ILE A 18 -3.42 14.75 6.95
C ILE A 18 -2.22 13.87 7.25
N HIS A 19 -2.12 13.39 8.49
CA HIS A 19 -1.05 12.48 8.91
C HIS A 19 -0.99 11.21 8.05
N PHE A 20 -2.14 10.60 7.74
CA PHE A 20 -2.22 9.45 6.82
C PHE A 20 -1.70 9.76 5.41
N LYS A 21 -2.02 10.94 4.87
CA LYS A 21 -1.52 11.34 3.54
C LYS A 21 -0.03 11.59 3.56
N ASP A 22 0.49 12.17 4.64
CA ASP A 22 1.91 12.48 4.77
C ASP A 22 2.74 11.20 4.94
N SER A 23 2.25 10.20 5.69
CA SER A 23 2.92 8.89 5.77
C SER A 23 3.00 8.18 4.43
N ILE A 24 1.95 8.26 3.59
CA ILE A 24 2.00 7.73 2.22
C ILE A 24 3.02 8.47 1.35
N LYS A 25 3.09 9.81 1.46
CA LYS A 25 4.09 10.61 0.70
C LYS A 25 5.50 10.21 1.10
N GLU A 26 5.76 10.07 2.40
CA GLU A 26 7.04 9.60 2.92
C GLU A 26 7.38 8.21 2.39
N LEU A 27 6.46 7.25 2.49
CA LEU A 27 6.65 5.89 1.99
C LEU A 27 7.00 5.87 0.50
N LYS A 28 6.33 6.72 -0.31
CA LYS A 28 6.65 6.89 -1.73
C LYS A 28 8.05 7.42 -1.97
N LEU A 29 8.51 8.38 -1.15
CA LEU A 29 9.87 8.91 -1.24
C LEU A 29 10.90 7.85 -0.87
N LEU A 30 10.66 7.08 0.20
CA LEU A 30 11.52 5.98 0.62
C LEU A 30 11.65 4.91 -0.47
N ALA A 31 10.51 4.47 -1.04
CA ALA A 31 10.49 3.52 -2.16
C ALA A 31 11.29 4.05 -3.37
N LYS A 32 11.15 5.34 -3.70
CA LYS A 32 11.90 5.97 -4.79
C LYS A 32 13.41 5.99 -4.51
N THR A 33 13.82 6.29 -3.27
CA THR A 33 15.23 6.25 -2.84
C THR A 33 15.79 4.83 -2.92
N ALA A 34 14.97 3.82 -2.62
CA ALA A 34 15.29 2.41 -2.80
C ALA A 34 15.24 1.94 -4.27
N LYS A 35 15.13 2.86 -5.24
CA LYS A 35 15.05 2.59 -6.68
C LYS A 35 13.80 1.82 -7.13
N ALA A 36 12.76 1.78 -6.31
CA ALA A 36 11.45 1.27 -6.74
C ALA A 36 10.68 2.35 -7.52
N ARG A 37 9.94 1.93 -8.54
CA ARG A 37 9.06 2.75 -9.36
C ARG A 37 7.62 2.53 -8.90
N VAL A 38 7.11 3.44 -8.06
CA VAL A 38 5.72 3.38 -7.61
C VAL A 38 4.76 3.66 -8.76
N LYS A 39 4.00 2.63 -9.17
CA LYS A 39 3.03 2.66 -10.28
C LYS A 39 1.63 3.04 -9.82
N GLU A 40 1.26 2.66 -8.60
CA GLU A 40 -0.06 2.86 -8.03
C GLU A 40 0.00 2.96 -6.50
N ILE A 41 -1.00 3.62 -5.90
CA ILE A 41 -1.19 3.67 -4.45
C ILE A 41 -2.61 3.22 -4.13
N LEU A 42 -2.75 2.02 -3.58
CA LEU A 42 -4.00 1.45 -3.13
C LEU A 42 -4.28 1.87 -1.69
N THR A 43 -5.35 2.64 -1.48
CA THR A 43 -5.76 3.06 -0.13
C THR A 43 -7.12 2.50 0.26
N GLN A 44 -7.34 2.33 1.56
CA GLN A 44 -8.64 1.97 2.11
C GLN A 44 -8.81 2.62 3.49
N GLU A 45 -10.03 3.04 3.82
CA GLU A 45 -10.39 3.46 5.17
C GLU A 45 -11.17 2.36 5.89
N ARG A 46 -10.77 2.02 7.12
CA ARG A 46 -11.41 0.98 7.95
C ARG A 46 -11.26 1.30 9.43
N HIS A 47 -12.12 0.73 10.27
CA HIS A 47 -11.95 0.81 11.73
C HIS A 47 -10.61 0.19 12.19
N SER A 48 -10.28 -0.99 11.65
CA SER A 48 -9.01 -1.67 11.85
C SER A 48 -8.62 -2.48 10.61
N PRO A 49 -7.33 -2.81 10.44
CA PRO A 49 -6.90 -3.76 9.40
C PRO A 49 -7.62 -5.11 9.54
N SER A 50 -7.80 -5.79 8.41
CA SER A 50 -8.28 -7.17 8.41
C SER A 50 -7.21 -8.10 8.99
N PRO A 51 -7.52 -8.94 10.00
CA PRO A 51 -6.53 -9.83 10.60
C PRO A 51 -5.89 -10.81 9.61
N SER A 52 -6.65 -11.25 8.61
CA SER A 52 -6.19 -12.28 7.66
C SER A 52 -5.41 -11.72 6.47
N THR A 53 -5.69 -10.49 6.03
CA THR A 53 -5.11 -9.97 4.78
C THR A 53 -4.78 -8.47 4.80
N TYR A 54 -4.85 -7.82 5.96
CA TYR A 54 -4.67 -6.38 6.17
C TYR A 54 -5.76 -5.49 5.51
N ILE A 55 -6.07 -5.71 4.23
CA ILE A 55 -7.05 -4.95 3.42
C ILE A 55 -8.38 -5.69 3.17
N GLY A 56 -8.49 -6.95 3.55
CA GLY A 56 -9.68 -7.80 3.31
C GLY A 56 -9.75 -8.36 1.88
N LYS A 57 -10.53 -9.44 1.70
CA LYS A 57 -10.53 -10.26 0.45
C LYS A 57 -10.80 -9.47 -0.83
N GLY A 58 -11.85 -8.65 -0.87
CA GLY A 58 -12.19 -7.90 -2.10
C GLY A 58 -11.07 -6.95 -2.54
N LYS A 59 -10.37 -6.34 -1.58
CA LYS A 59 -9.26 -5.43 -1.85
C LYS A 59 -7.99 -6.18 -2.26
N VAL A 60 -7.82 -7.44 -1.81
CA VAL A 60 -6.76 -8.34 -2.28
C VAL A 60 -6.97 -8.69 -3.75
N GLU A 61 -8.19 -9.00 -4.18
CA GLU A 61 -8.47 -9.26 -5.60
C GLU A 61 -8.21 -8.01 -6.46
N GLU A 62 -8.62 -6.83 -5.98
CA GLU A 62 -8.29 -5.56 -6.65
C GLU A 62 -6.78 -5.34 -6.74
N LEU A 63 -6.04 -5.58 -5.64
CA LEU A 63 -4.59 -5.48 -5.61
C LEU A 63 -3.93 -6.43 -6.60
N LYS A 64 -4.43 -7.67 -6.72
CA LYS A 64 -3.94 -8.66 -7.69
C LYS A 64 -4.11 -8.15 -9.12
N THR A 65 -5.30 -7.65 -9.47
CA THR A 65 -5.53 -7.06 -10.81
C THR A 65 -4.60 -5.87 -11.09
N LEU A 66 -4.35 -5.01 -10.10
CA LEU A 66 -3.42 -3.89 -10.25
C LEU A 66 -1.97 -4.36 -10.40
N ALA A 67 -1.57 -5.39 -9.65
CA ALA A 67 -0.23 -5.97 -9.73
C ALA A 67 0.05 -6.56 -11.12
N GLU A 68 -0.93 -7.30 -11.67
CA GLU A 68 -0.86 -7.81 -13.04
C GLU A 68 -0.81 -6.68 -14.08
N LYS A 69 -1.71 -5.69 -13.95
CA LYS A 69 -1.79 -4.54 -14.86
C LYS A 69 -0.51 -3.72 -14.92
N TYR A 70 0.15 -3.53 -13.76
CA TYR A 70 1.33 -2.68 -13.65
C TYR A 70 2.64 -3.46 -13.63
N GLU A 71 2.59 -4.78 -13.83
CA GLU A 71 3.74 -5.69 -13.74
C GLU A 71 4.53 -5.42 -12.47
N ALA A 72 3.83 -5.39 -11.32
CA ALA A 72 4.42 -5.04 -10.04
C ALA A 72 5.29 -6.18 -9.51
N ASP A 73 6.56 -5.89 -9.29
CA ASP A 73 7.52 -6.78 -8.63
C ASP A 73 7.36 -6.73 -7.11
N LEU A 74 6.91 -5.57 -6.57
CA LEU A 74 6.87 -5.28 -5.15
C LEU A 74 5.50 -4.75 -4.70
N ILE A 75 5.03 -5.24 -3.56
CA ILE A 75 3.91 -4.66 -2.82
C ILE A 75 4.44 -4.13 -1.49
N ILE A 76 4.28 -2.83 -1.24
CA ILE A 76 4.84 -2.17 -0.06
C ILE A 76 3.69 -1.67 0.82
N PHE A 77 3.65 -2.14 2.06
CA PHE A 77 2.60 -1.78 3.01
C PHE A 77 3.06 -0.61 3.91
N ASN A 78 2.13 0.30 4.24
CA ASN A 78 2.39 1.43 5.14
C ASN A 78 2.45 1.06 6.64
N ASP A 79 2.21 -0.22 6.95
CA ASP A 79 2.22 -0.77 8.30
C ASP A 79 2.91 -2.14 8.23
N GLN A 80 3.41 -2.61 9.36
CA GLN A 80 4.08 -3.90 9.44
C GLN A 80 3.04 -5.03 9.37
N LEU A 81 3.30 -6.03 8.54
CA LEU A 81 2.47 -7.24 8.48
C LEU A 81 3.00 -8.27 9.48
N SER A 82 2.08 -8.95 10.17
CA SER A 82 2.38 -10.15 10.95
C SER A 82 2.51 -11.37 10.02
N PRO A 83 3.44 -12.31 10.30
CA PRO A 83 3.52 -13.60 9.61
C PRO A 83 2.25 -14.44 9.72
#